data_AF-A0A7Y0SGN4-F1
#
_entry.id   AF-A0A7Y0SGN4-F1
#
_cell.length_a   1.000
_cell.length_b   1.000
_cell.length_c   1.000
_cell.angle_alpha   90.00
_cell.angle_beta   90.00
_cell.angle_gamma   90.00
#
_symmetry.space_group_name_H-M   'P 1'
#
loop_
_entity.id
_entity.type
_entity.pdbx_description
1 polymer ?
#
loop_
_entity_poly.entity_id
_entity_poly.type
_entity_poly.pdbx_seq_one_letter_code
_entity_poly.pdbx_strand_id
1 'polypeptide(L)'
;AGYRPCLRCRPDSAPGSWAWKGVETTFQRAISLIDRGELHHHSVLELAERVGISDRYLRMLFEQYLGMSPKQYAQYQQLMFAKQ
;
A
#
# COMPACT_ATOMS: atom_id res chain seq x y z
N ALA A 1 -29.52 25.81 -1.09
CA ALA A 1 -28.71 24.94 -0.22
C ALA A 1 -27.79 24.08 -1.08
N GLY A 2 -26.52 23.95 -0.74
CA GLY A 2 -25.57 23.14 -1.50
C GLY A 2 -24.40 22.72 -0.62
N TYR A 3 -24.40 21.46 -0.17
CA TYR A 3 -23.29 20.89 0.57
C TYR A 3 -22.18 20.49 -0.42
N ARG A 4 -20.92 20.76 -0.08
CA ARG A 4 -19.75 20.25 -0.80
C ARG A 4 -19.19 19.07 -0.02
N PRO A 5 -19.39 17.82 -0.48
CA PRO A 5 -18.89 16.65 0.23
C PRO A 5 -17.37 16.71 0.34
N CYS A 6 -16.86 16.36 1.51
CA CYS A 6 -15.43 16.41 1.76
C CYS A 6 -14.72 15.38 0.88
N LEU A 7 -13.75 15.81 0.07
CA LEU A 7 -12.94 14.90 -0.75
C LEU A 7 -12.01 14.00 0.10
N ARG A 8 -11.84 14.31 1.38
CA ARG A 8 -11.14 13.47 2.36
C ARG A 8 -12.05 12.36 2.92
N CYS A 9 -13.26 12.71 3.35
CA CYS A 9 -14.20 11.75 3.95
C CYS A 9 -15.04 10.97 2.92
N ARG A 10 -15.17 11.49 1.69
CA ARG A 10 -15.91 10.92 0.56
C ARG A 10 -17.21 10.18 0.94
N PRO A 11 -18.19 10.87 1.55
CA PRO A 11 -19.44 10.24 1.96
C PRO A 11 -20.22 9.62 0.78
N ASP A 12 -20.00 10.11 -0.44
CA ASP A 12 -20.67 9.61 -1.65
C ASP A 12 -20.05 8.30 -2.20
N SER A 13 -18.90 7.87 -1.66
CA SER A 13 -18.27 6.61 -2.06
C SER A 13 -18.81 5.46 -1.21
N ALA A 14 -19.02 4.29 -1.82
CA ALA A 14 -19.45 3.10 -1.10
C ALA A 14 -18.46 2.78 0.05
N PRO A 15 -18.95 2.47 1.27
CA PRO A 15 -18.07 2.12 2.40
C PRO A 15 -17.10 1.00 2.03
N GLY A 16 -15.82 1.17 2.35
CA GLY A 16 -14.77 0.20 2.05
C GLY A 16 -14.31 0.13 0.59
N SER A 17 -14.92 0.89 -0.32
CA SER A 17 -14.46 1.00 -1.71
C SER A 17 -13.06 1.63 -1.79
N TRP A 18 -12.38 1.43 -2.92
CA TRP A 18 -11.07 2.05 -3.16
C TRP A 18 -11.14 3.58 -3.07
N ALA A 19 -12.19 4.20 -3.61
CA ALA A 19 -12.37 5.65 -3.49
C ALA A 19 -12.52 6.10 -2.02
N TRP A 20 -13.24 5.33 -1.21
CA TRP A 20 -13.44 5.59 0.22
C TRP A 20 -12.15 5.46 1.04
N LYS A 21 -11.33 4.44 0.77
CA LYS A 21 -10.05 4.17 1.45
C LYS A 21 -8.92 5.16 1.10
N GLY A 22 -9.01 5.83 -0.06
CA GLY A 22 -8.04 6.85 -0.46
C GLY A 22 -6.60 6.33 -0.56
N VAL A 23 -5.67 6.90 0.21
CA VAL A 23 -4.24 6.53 0.17
C VAL A 23 -3.99 5.08 0.62
N GLU A 24 -4.81 4.57 1.53
CA GLU A 24 -4.70 3.19 2.03
C GLU A 24 -4.83 2.17 0.87
N THR A 25 -5.50 2.53 -0.22
CA THR A 25 -5.62 1.67 -1.39
C THR A 25 -4.27 1.36 -2.04
N THR A 26 -3.42 2.37 -2.19
CA THR A 26 -2.09 2.21 -2.77
C THR A 26 -1.23 1.33 -1.87
N PHE A 27 -1.34 1.51 -0.56
CA PHE A 27 -0.65 0.68 0.43
C PHE A 27 -1.13 -0.79 0.38
N GLN A 28 -2.43 -1.05 0.36
CA GLN A 28 -2.99 -2.40 0.21
C GLN A 28 -2.59 -3.07 -1.10
N ARG A 29 -2.53 -2.31 -2.19
CA ARG A 29 -2.03 -2.80 -3.49
C ARG A 29 -0.55 -3.18 -3.42
N ALA A 30 0.28 -2.35 -2.78
CA ALA A 30 1.70 -2.63 -2.62
C ALA A 30 1.93 -3.90 -1.78
N ILE A 31 1.21 -4.07 -0.66
CA ILE A 31 1.23 -5.32 0.13
C ILE A 31 0.90 -6.52 -0.76
N SER A 32 -0.21 -6.47 -1.51
CA SER A 32 -0.63 -7.60 -2.34
C SER A 32 0.41 -7.98 -3.40
N LEU A 33 1.19 -7.02 -3.91
CA LEU A 33 2.29 -7.30 -4.83
C LEU A 33 3.48 -7.94 -4.11
N ILE A 34 3.85 -7.45 -2.92
CA ILE A 34 4.91 -8.07 -2.12
C ILE A 34 4.52 -9.49 -1.72
N ASP A 35 3.26 -9.71 -1.33
CA ASP A 35 2.71 -11.03 -0.98
C ASP A 35 2.81 -12.03 -2.15
N ARG A 36 2.69 -11.53 -3.39
CA ARG A 36 2.87 -12.31 -4.63
C ARG A 36 4.34 -12.52 -5.02
N GLY A 37 5.27 -12.00 -4.23
CA GLY A 37 6.70 -12.18 -4.45
C GLY A 37 7.35 -11.17 -5.39
N GLU A 38 6.73 -10.01 -5.62
CA GLU A 38 7.26 -8.98 -6.54
C GLU A 38 8.71 -8.59 -6.19
N LEU A 39 9.03 -8.47 -4.90
CA LEU A 39 10.36 -8.07 -4.41
C LEU A 39 11.43 -9.18 -4.50
N HIS A 40 11.09 -10.36 -4.99
CA HIS A 40 12.11 -11.38 -5.33
C HIS A 40 12.81 -11.08 -6.65
N HIS A 41 12.10 -10.43 -7.57
CA HIS A 41 12.55 -10.21 -8.95
C HIS A 41 12.74 -8.72 -9.25
N HIS A 42 12.10 -7.84 -8.47
CA HIS A 42 12.11 -6.40 -8.66
C HIS A 42 12.59 -5.66 -7.42
N SER A 43 13.06 -4.45 -7.64
CA SER A 43 13.44 -3.49 -6.61
C SER A 43 12.23 -2.78 -6.00
N VAL A 44 12.45 -2.15 -4.83
CA VAL A 44 11.43 -1.30 -4.19
C VAL A 44 11.07 -0.10 -5.07
N LEU A 45 12.00 0.38 -5.89
CA LEU A 45 11.77 1.47 -6.84
C LEU A 45 10.78 1.03 -7.93
N GLU A 46 11.00 -0.12 -8.57
CA GLU A 46 10.10 -0.67 -9.59
C GLU A 46 8.71 -0.97 -9.01
N LEU A 47 8.65 -1.47 -7.77
CA LEU A 47 7.37 -1.65 -7.06
C LEU A 47 6.64 -0.31 -6.87
N ALA A 48 7.34 0.75 -6.47
CA ALA A 48 6.77 2.07 -6.27
C ALA A 48 6.23 2.65 -7.59
N GLU A 49 6.99 2.53 -8.67
CA GLU A 49 6.57 2.92 -10.02
C GLU A 49 5.32 2.15 -10.45
N ARG A 50 5.26 0.84 -10.19
CA ARG A 50 4.12 -0.02 -10.53
C ARG A 50 2.83 0.38 -9.81
N VAL A 51 2.92 0.89 -8.58
CA VAL A 51 1.75 1.39 -7.83
C VAL A 51 1.52 2.90 -8.04
N GLY A 52 2.34 3.56 -8.86
CA GLY A 52 2.17 4.95 -9.29
C GLY A 52 2.62 5.99 -8.27
N ILE A 53 3.60 5.67 -7.43
CA ILE A 53 4.14 6.61 -6.42
C ILE A 53 5.67 6.61 -6.39
N SER A 54 6.27 7.57 -5.70
CA SER A 54 7.71 7.57 -5.47
C SER A 54 8.12 6.54 -4.41
N ASP A 55 9.34 5.99 -4.52
CA ASP A 55 9.93 5.10 -3.51
C ASP A 55 9.89 5.73 -2.10
N ARG A 56 10.20 7.03 -1.99
CA ARG A 56 10.11 7.77 -0.72
C ARG A 56 8.70 7.72 -0.13
N TYR A 57 7.68 7.94 -0.96
CA TYR A 57 6.29 7.91 -0.50
C TYR A 57 5.87 6.48 -0.12
N LEU A 58 6.28 5.47 -0.91
CA LEU A 58 6.04 4.06 -0.57
C LEU A 58 6.62 3.70 0.81
N ARG A 59 7.88 4.07 1.09
CA ARG A 59 8.50 3.85 2.40
C ARG A 59 7.75 4.56 3.52
N MET A 60 7.33 5.81 3.29
CA MET A 60 6.56 6.57 4.27
C MET A 60 5.21 5.90 4.59
N LEU A 61 4.52 5.35 3.59
CA LEU A 61 3.27 4.61 3.82
C LEU A 61 3.51 3.34 4.65
N PHE A 62 4.56 2.59 4.31
CA PHE A 62 4.93 1.38 5.05
C PHE A 62 5.27 1.66 6.51
N GLU A 63 6.01 2.73 6.79
CA GLU A 63 6.23 3.18 8.17
C GLU A 63 4.94 3.64 8.86
N GLN A 64 4.09 4.40 8.17
CA GLN A 64 2.83 4.89 8.76
C GLN A 64 1.87 3.77 9.14
N TYR A 65 1.78 2.72 8.33
CA TYR A 65 0.78 1.65 8.51
C TYR A 65 1.32 0.43 9.28
N LEU A 66 2.61 0.10 9.17
CA LEU A 66 3.20 -1.11 9.77
C LEU A 66 4.39 -0.84 10.69
N GLY A 67 4.94 0.38 10.69
CA GLY A 67 6.17 0.70 11.44
C GLY A 67 7.40 -0.06 10.92
N MET A 68 7.40 -0.44 9.64
CA MET A 68 8.55 -1.13 9.02
C MET A 68 8.64 -0.78 7.54
N SER A 69 9.83 -0.94 6.95
CA SER A 69 10.06 -0.72 5.52
C SER A 69 9.46 -1.83 4.63
N PRO A 70 9.22 -1.56 3.32
CA PRO A 70 8.74 -2.57 2.37
C PRO A 70 9.64 -3.81 2.29
N LYS A 71 10.97 -3.61 2.42
CA LYS A 71 11.95 -4.70 2.37
C LYS A 71 11.88 -5.57 3.63
N GLN A 72 11.72 -4.98 4.81
CA GLN A 72 11.53 -5.74 6.06
C GLN A 72 10.23 -6.55 6.02
N TYR A 73 9.15 -5.96 5.51
CA TYR A 73 7.89 -6.68 5.32
C TYR A 73 8.05 -7.90 4.41
N ALA A 74 8.74 -7.76 3.26
CA ALA A 74 9.02 -8.89 2.37
C ALA A 74 9.86 -9.99 3.04
N GLN A 75 10.88 -9.61 3.84
CA GLN A 75 11.68 -10.58 4.60
C GLN A 75 10.85 -11.31 5.66
N TYR A 76 9.99 -10.59 6.37
CA TYR A 76 9.07 -11.18 7.35
C TYR A 76 8.14 -12.19 6.70
N GLN A 77 7.55 -11.83 5.55
CA GLN A 77 6.69 -12.72 4.77
C GLN A 77 7.45 -13.99 4.33
N GLN A 78 8.67 -13.86 3.79
CA GLN A 78 9.50 -15.01 3.41
C GLN A 78 9.76 -15.96 4.59
N LEU A 79 10.09 -15.40 5.76
CA LEU A 79 10.31 -16.19 6.97
C LEU A 79 9.04 -16.87 7.48
N MET A 80 7.87 -16.25 7.32
CA MET A 80 6.59 -16.87 7.67
C MET A 80 6.25 -18.05 6.74
N PHE A 81 6.41 -17.88 5.43
CA PHE A 81 6.17 -18.96 4.47
C PHE A 81 7.15 -20.12 4.63
N ALA A 82 8.42 -19.86 4.98
CA ALA A 82 9.41 -20.91 5.19
C ALA A 82 9.19 -21.75 6.48
N LYS A 83 8.29 -21.32 7.37
CA LYS A 83 7.95 -22.02 8.62
C LYS A 83 6.69 -22.90 8.51
N GLN A 84 5.94 -22.80 7.41
CA GLN A 84 4.78 -23.65 7.12
C GLN A 84 5.21 -24.89 6.36
#